data_AF-A0A932NJ10-F1
#
_entry.id   AF-A0A932NJ10-F1
#
_cell.length_a   1.000
_cell.length_b   1.000
_cell.length_c   1.000
_cell.angle_alpha   90.00
_cell.angle_beta   90.00
_cell.angle_gamma   90.00
#
_symmetry.space_group_name_H-M   'P 1'
#
loop_
_entity.id
_entity.type
_entity.pdbx_description
1 polymer ?
#
loop_
_entity_poly.entity_id
_entity_poly.type
_entity_poly.pdbx_seq_one_letter_code
_entity_poly.pdbx_strand_id
1 'polypeptide(L)'
;MKAAAAAALSIQLAVPVGVDRVAAVAGEPDAVVDLGAVFNKNWKAETHDTPGGPVALGTQFDAEGNTYLAVMAPHAMVATHYRYEAGMKGSWQAGGETYDLSLDVSIFRARTNNLVVIKRRSDGREVYRRKIRDVLLSTYPLGTAVTIAGREYRVFFGNGVLKGEPARADPASRTLCLVTDTGGGGEPDFRSYIIPFRALEGGGLTTYKLYDGARVKLRARVDAAELELYFP
;
A
#
# COMPACT_ATOMS: atom_id res chain seq x y z
N MET A 1 14.07 -30.04 -26.58
CA MET A 1 13.11 -29.14 -25.89
C MET A 1 13.90 -28.06 -25.16
N LYS A 2 13.94 -26.84 -25.68
CA LYS A 2 14.61 -25.70 -25.02
C LYS A 2 13.62 -25.04 -24.07
N ALA A 3 13.99 -24.92 -22.80
CA ALA A 3 13.25 -24.17 -21.80
C ALA A 3 13.18 -22.70 -22.25
N ALA A 4 11.96 -22.19 -22.43
CA ALA A 4 11.73 -20.77 -22.64
C ALA A 4 11.89 -20.08 -21.27
N ALA A 5 13.01 -19.37 -21.11
CA ALA A 5 13.22 -18.47 -20.00
C ALA A 5 12.08 -17.44 -19.99
N ALA A 6 11.27 -17.45 -18.92
CA ALA A 6 10.31 -16.39 -18.66
C ALA A 6 11.11 -15.09 -18.44
N ALA A 7 11.02 -14.17 -19.40
CA ALA A 7 11.57 -12.84 -19.26
C ALA A 7 10.90 -12.16 -18.06
N ALA A 8 11.68 -11.94 -17.00
CA ALA A 8 11.28 -11.11 -15.88
C ALA A 8 11.14 -9.67 -16.38
N LEU A 9 9.92 -9.26 -16.70
CA LEU A 9 9.61 -7.90 -17.13
C LEU A 9 9.22 -7.08 -15.89
N SER A 10 10.18 -6.29 -15.40
CA SER A 10 10.01 -5.40 -14.26
C SER A 10 8.96 -4.32 -14.54
N ILE A 11 7.85 -4.32 -13.81
CA ILE A 11 7.07 -3.10 -13.60
C ILE A 11 7.68 -2.41 -12.38
N GLN A 12 8.75 -1.66 -12.62
CA GLN A 12 9.35 -0.74 -11.66
C GLN A 12 9.75 0.51 -12.43
N LEU A 13 8.86 1.49 -12.44
CA LEU A 13 9.28 2.89 -12.52
C LEU A 13 9.12 3.45 -11.11
N ALA A 14 10.01 3.02 -10.22
CA ALA A 14 10.40 3.88 -9.12
C ALA A 14 11.04 5.10 -9.77
N VAL A 15 10.27 6.17 -9.94
CA VAL A 15 10.84 7.45 -10.40
C VAL A 15 11.80 7.89 -9.30
N PRO A 16 13.08 8.12 -9.60
CA PRO A 16 14.01 8.63 -8.61
C PRO A 16 13.48 9.98 -8.12
N VAL A 17 13.16 10.04 -6.83
CA VAL A 17 12.86 11.29 -6.16
C VAL A 17 14.19 12.02 -5.97
N GLY A 18 14.41 13.10 -6.71
CA GLY A 18 15.46 14.05 -6.38
C GLY A 18 15.13 14.75 -5.08
N VAL A 19 16.02 14.67 -4.09
CA VAL A 19 15.85 15.30 -2.77
C VAL A 19 16.63 16.61 -2.76
N ASP A 20 15.95 17.73 -3.05
CA ASP A 20 16.48 19.06 -2.78
C ASP A 20 15.97 19.52 -1.40
N ARG A 21 16.89 19.68 -0.43
CA ARG A 21 16.57 20.29 0.87
C ARG A 21 16.52 21.81 0.71
N VAL A 22 15.34 22.39 0.85
CA VAL A 22 15.15 23.85 0.79
C VAL A 22 14.84 24.37 2.20
N ALA A 23 15.37 25.55 2.53
CA ALA A 23 15.13 26.25 3.80
C ALA A 23 13.62 26.38 4.12
N ALA A 24 13.31 26.54 5.41
CA ALA A 24 11.95 26.66 5.93
C ALA A 24 11.13 27.67 5.10
N VAL A 25 10.09 27.18 4.41
CA VAL A 25 9.18 28.05 3.67
C VAL A 25 8.33 28.80 4.69
N ALA A 26 8.43 30.13 4.67
CA ALA A 26 7.51 31.02 5.38
C ALA A 26 6.20 31.08 4.57
N GLY A 27 5.27 30.19 4.87
CA GLY A 27 3.95 30.14 4.25
C GLY A 27 3.06 29.15 4.97
N GLU A 28 1.74 29.41 4.99
CA GLU A 28 0.75 28.43 5.42
C GLU A 28 0.72 27.25 4.43
N PRO A 29 0.57 26.00 4.91
CA PRO A 29 0.45 24.85 4.03
C PRO A 29 -0.88 24.88 3.28
N ASP A 30 -0.87 24.45 2.02
CA ASP A 30 -2.08 24.33 1.20
C ASP A 30 -2.99 23.18 1.66
N ALA A 31 -2.41 22.16 2.29
CA ALA A 31 -3.16 21.09 2.95
C ALA A 31 -2.38 20.51 4.14
N VAL A 32 -3.14 20.02 5.12
CA VAL A 32 -2.61 19.31 6.30
C VAL A 32 -3.32 17.96 6.42
N VAL A 33 -2.54 16.91 6.62
CA VAL A 33 -3.03 15.54 6.84
C VAL A 33 -2.62 15.08 8.23
N ASP A 34 -3.60 14.73 9.07
CA ASP A 34 -3.37 14.05 10.34
C ASP A 34 -2.86 12.62 10.07
N LEU A 35 -1.57 12.40 10.35
CA LEU A 35 -0.89 11.12 10.17
C LEU A 35 -1.37 10.08 11.18
N GLY A 36 -1.81 10.48 12.37
CA GLY A 36 -2.41 9.58 13.36
C GLY A 36 -3.74 9.02 12.85
N ALA A 37 -4.59 9.85 12.26
CA ALA A 37 -5.89 9.45 11.72
C ALA A 37 -5.80 8.52 10.50
N VAL A 38 -4.70 8.57 9.73
CA VAL A 38 -4.49 7.68 8.57
C VAL A 38 -3.63 6.45 8.86
N PHE A 39 -3.01 6.38 10.05
CA PHE A 39 -2.01 5.37 10.38
C PHE A 39 -2.54 3.94 10.22
N ASN A 40 -1.95 3.17 9.31
CA ASN A 40 -2.30 1.77 8.99
C ASN A 40 -3.77 1.53 8.59
N LYS A 41 -4.53 2.59 8.26
CA LYS A 41 -5.95 2.48 7.95
C LYS A 41 -6.19 1.56 6.76
N ASN A 42 -5.28 1.56 5.80
CA ASN A 42 -5.26 0.73 4.59
C ASN A 42 -5.24 -0.78 4.82
N TRP A 43 -4.97 -1.26 6.04
CA TRP A 43 -5.00 -2.69 6.36
C TRP A 43 -6.41 -3.24 6.55
N LYS A 44 -7.41 -2.36 6.67
CA LYS A 44 -8.79 -2.72 7.02
C LYS A 44 -9.78 -2.32 5.93
N ALA A 45 -9.43 -2.58 4.67
CA ALA A 45 -10.26 -2.28 3.50
C ALA A 45 -11.48 -3.18 3.39
N GLU A 46 -11.29 -4.47 3.66
CA GLU A 46 -12.33 -5.48 3.61
C GLU A 46 -12.27 -6.34 4.87
N THR A 47 -13.38 -6.95 5.22
CA THR A 47 -13.44 -7.94 6.30
C THR A 47 -14.14 -9.19 5.81
N HIS A 48 -13.73 -10.34 6.33
CA HIS A 48 -14.51 -11.57 6.22
C HIS A 48 -14.55 -12.27 7.57
N ASP A 49 -15.68 -12.90 7.86
CA ASP A 49 -15.90 -13.52 9.16
C ASP A 49 -15.18 -14.87 9.27
N THR A 50 -14.55 -15.08 10.42
CA THR A 50 -13.98 -16.37 10.83
C THR A 50 -14.52 -16.77 12.20
N PRO A 51 -14.43 -18.05 12.62
CA PRO A 51 -14.85 -18.47 13.96
C PRO A 51 -14.15 -17.72 15.10
N GLY A 52 -12.96 -17.16 14.86
CA GLY A 52 -12.22 -16.35 15.83
C GLY A 52 -12.50 -14.86 15.78
N GLY A 53 -13.42 -14.41 14.94
CA GLY A 53 -13.72 -13.00 14.67
C GLY A 53 -13.40 -12.57 13.23
N PRO A 54 -13.68 -11.31 12.86
CA PRO A 54 -13.42 -10.83 11.50
C PRO A 54 -11.92 -10.70 11.23
N VAL A 55 -11.47 -11.25 10.09
CA VAL A 55 -10.15 -10.99 9.53
C VAL A 55 -10.27 -9.77 8.63
N ALA A 56 -9.42 -8.77 8.84
CA ALA A 56 -9.34 -7.61 7.95
C ALA A 56 -8.29 -7.82 6.86
N LEU A 57 -8.60 -7.36 5.66
CA LEU A 57 -7.76 -7.43 4.48
C LEU A 57 -7.58 -6.04 3.90
N GLY A 58 -6.42 -5.79 3.30
CA GLY A 58 -6.14 -4.53 2.62
C GLY A 58 -4.83 -4.58 1.85
N THR A 59 -4.31 -3.42 1.49
CA THR A 59 -3.08 -3.31 0.71
C THR A 59 -2.04 -2.48 1.43
N GLN A 60 -0.79 -2.94 1.47
CA GLN A 60 0.37 -2.18 1.97
C GLN A 60 1.43 -2.03 0.88
N PHE A 61 2.16 -0.92 0.90
CA PHE A 61 3.34 -0.69 0.08
C PHE A 61 4.59 -0.70 0.95
N ASP A 62 5.70 -1.25 0.45
CA ASP A 62 7.01 -1.09 1.10
C ASP A 62 7.76 0.14 0.56
N ALA A 63 8.95 0.38 1.10
CA ALA A 63 9.82 1.49 0.69
C ALA A 63 10.33 1.37 -0.76
N GLU A 64 10.25 0.17 -1.37
CA GLU A 64 10.69 -0.13 -2.73
C GLU A 64 9.53 -0.08 -3.75
N GLY A 65 8.31 0.21 -3.30
CA GLY A 65 7.11 0.25 -4.11
C GLY A 65 6.50 -1.13 -4.39
N ASN A 66 6.95 -2.19 -3.70
CA ASN A 66 6.29 -3.48 -3.77
C ASN A 66 4.95 -3.44 -3.05
N THR A 67 3.96 -4.12 -3.62
CA THR A 67 2.59 -4.16 -3.11
C THR A 67 2.29 -5.51 -2.45
N TYR A 68 1.66 -5.47 -1.29
CA TYR A 68 1.34 -6.64 -0.47
C TYR A 68 -0.15 -6.67 -0.13
N LEU A 69 -0.71 -7.89 -0.04
CA LEU A 69 -1.92 -8.12 0.73
C LEU A 69 -1.58 -8.02 2.22
N ALA A 70 -2.18 -7.07 2.92
CA ALA A 70 -2.14 -6.98 4.37
C ALA A 70 -3.28 -7.83 4.94
N VAL A 71 -2.95 -8.74 5.86
CA VAL A 71 -3.91 -9.61 6.56
C VAL A 71 -3.79 -9.35 8.05
N MET A 72 -4.87 -8.84 8.65
CA MET A 72 -4.96 -8.61 10.08
C MET A 72 -5.90 -9.66 10.68
N ALA A 73 -5.31 -10.68 11.29
CA ALA A 73 -6.07 -11.73 11.99
C ALA A 73 -6.85 -11.13 13.18
N PRO A 74 -7.89 -11.82 13.67
CA PRO A 74 -8.65 -11.34 14.82
C PRO A 74 -7.72 -11.11 16.02
N HIS A 75 -7.91 -9.98 16.70
CA HIS A 75 -7.10 -9.55 17.85
C HIS A 75 -5.61 -9.25 17.55
N ALA A 76 -5.16 -9.36 16.30
CA ALA A 76 -3.81 -8.96 15.93
C ALA A 76 -3.67 -7.43 15.97
N MET A 77 -2.59 -6.95 16.60
CA MET A 77 -2.26 -5.52 16.65
C MET A 77 -1.59 -5.04 15.35
N VAL A 78 -1.01 -5.96 14.57
CA VAL A 78 -0.29 -5.68 13.32
C VAL A 78 -0.67 -6.66 12.22
N ALA A 79 -0.61 -6.20 10.98
CA ALA A 79 -0.86 -7.06 9.82
C ALA A 79 0.35 -7.93 9.46
N THR A 80 0.05 -9.11 8.92
CA THR A 80 1.00 -9.95 8.18
C THR A 80 0.87 -9.63 6.70
N HIS A 81 1.98 -9.57 5.98
CA HIS A 81 2.02 -9.08 4.60
C HIS A 81 2.45 -10.19 3.63
N TYR A 82 1.69 -10.36 2.56
CA TYR A 82 1.96 -11.33 1.50
C TYR A 82 2.12 -10.60 0.18
N ARG A 83 3.30 -10.69 -0.44
CA ARG A 83 3.61 -9.93 -1.65
C ARG A 83 2.74 -10.42 -2.81
N TYR A 84 2.18 -9.49 -3.58
CA TYR A 84 1.36 -9.84 -4.75
C TYR A 84 2.22 -10.36 -5.92
N GLU A 85 2.81 -11.55 -5.81
CA GLU A 85 3.70 -12.12 -6.83
C GLU A 85 3.37 -13.57 -7.18
N ALA A 86 3.87 -14.02 -8.33
CA ALA A 86 3.70 -15.41 -8.73
C ALA A 86 4.34 -16.33 -7.68
N GLY A 87 3.57 -17.30 -7.18
CA GLY A 87 4.02 -18.18 -6.10
C GLY A 87 3.71 -17.69 -4.69
N MET A 88 3.00 -16.56 -4.54
CA MET A 88 2.46 -16.13 -3.26
C MET A 88 1.72 -17.27 -2.56
N LYS A 89 2.24 -17.66 -1.39
CA LYS A 89 1.67 -18.64 -0.48
C LYS A 89 1.73 -18.10 0.93
N GLY A 90 0.70 -18.39 1.71
CA GLY A 90 0.62 -17.93 3.08
C GLY A 90 -0.31 -18.80 3.88
N SER A 91 -0.13 -18.80 5.20
CA SER A 91 -1.17 -19.28 6.10
C SER A 91 -1.20 -18.48 7.38
N TRP A 92 -2.36 -18.46 8.03
CA TRP A 92 -2.53 -17.95 9.39
C TRP A 92 -3.58 -18.78 10.12
N GLN A 93 -3.64 -18.63 11.44
CA GLN A 93 -4.66 -19.26 12.27
C GLN A 93 -5.63 -18.21 12.81
N ALA A 94 -6.92 -18.56 12.85
CA ALA A 94 -7.96 -17.75 13.48
C ALA A 94 -9.08 -18.65 14.02
N GLY A 95 -9.40 -18.54 15.31
CA GLY A 95 -10.49 -19.31 15.93
C GLY A 95 -10.31 -20.83 15.87
N GLY A 96 -9.07 -21.32 15.99
CA GLY A 96 -8.76 -22.76 15.91
C GLY A 96 -8.73 -23.34 14.49
N GLU A 97 -9.02 -22.54 13.45
CA GLU A 97 -8.91 -22.95 12.05
C GLU A 97 -7.62 -22.38 11.42
N THR A 98 -7.04 -23.11 10.47
CA THR A 98 -5.93 -22.64 9.64
C THR A 98 -6.44 -22.23 8.27
N TYR A 99 -6.04 -21.06 7.81
CA TYR A 99 -6.40 -20.52 6.51
C TYR A 99 -5.18 -20.52 5.60
N ASP A 100 -5.33 -21.04 4.40
CA ASP A 100 -4.33 -21.04 3.34
C ASP A 100 -4.63 -19.97 2.31
N LEU A 101 -3.62 -19.19 1.97
CA LEU A 101 -3.68 -18.06 1.06
C LEU A 101 -2.81 -18.33 -0.16
N SER A 102 -3.35 -17.99 -1.33
CA SER A 102 -2.62 -18.11 -2.59
C SER A 102 -3.11 -17.08 -3.61
N LEU A 103 -2.30 -16.86 -4.64
CA LEU A 103 -2.75 -16.22 -5.87
C LEU A 103 -3.06 -17.26 -6.95
N ASP A 104 -4.27 -17.20 -7.50
CA ASP A 104 -4.61 -17.84 -8.76
C ASP A 104 -4.13 -16.93 -9.91
N VAL A 105 -2.93 -17.25 -10.39
CA VAL A 105 -2.18 -16.49 -11.40
C VAL A 105 -2.42 -17.07 -12.79
N SER A 106 -2.76 -16.20 -13.73
CA SER A 106 -2.81 -16.53 -15.16
C SER A 106 -1.87 -15.63 -15.94
N ILE A 107 -1.01 -16.22 -16.77
CA ILE A 107 -0.10 -15.47 -17.66
C ILE A 107 -0.84 -14.63 -18.70
N PHE A 108 -2.11 -14.94 -18.97
CA PHE A 108 -2.95 -14.20 -19.90
C PHE A 108 -3.68 -13.02 -19.24
N ARG A 109 -3.57 -12.88 -17.91
CA ARG A 109 -4.19 -11.78 -17.14
C ARG A 109 -3.12 -10.75 -16.78
N ALA A 110 -3.49 -9.47 -16.85
CA ALA A 110 -2.73 -8.41 -16.18
C ALA A 110 -2.57 -8.76 -14.69
N ARG A 111 -1.45 -8.37 -14.07
CA ARG A 111 -1.13 -8.72 -12.67
C ARG A 111 -2.28 -8.44 -11.70
N THR A 112 -2.92 -7.28 -11.85
CA THR A 112 -4.04 -6.82 -11.02
C THR A 112 -5.34 -7.62 -11.23
N ASN A 113 -5.46 -8.37 -12.33
CA ASN A 113 -6.59 -9.25 -12.62
C ASN A 113 -6.39 -10.68 -12.11
N ASN A 114 -5.25 -10.99 -11.47
CA ASN A 114 -5.08 -12.25 -10.74
C ASN A 114 -5.92 -12.25 -9.47
N LEU A 115 -6.27 -13.45 -8.99
CA LEU A 115 -7.23 -13.64 -7.90
C LEU A 115 -6.50 -14.01 -6.61
N VAL A 116 -6.80 -13.30 -5.54
CA VAL A 116 -6.50 -13.70 -4.16
C VAL A 116 -7.52 -14.74 -3.74
N VAL A 117 -7.04 -15.90 -3.28
CA VAL A 117 -7.89 -17.00 -2.81
C VAL A 117 -7.48 -17.38 -1.40
N ILE A 118 -8.46 -17.42 -0.48
CA ILE A 118 -8.29 -17.92 0.89
C ILE A 118 -9.16 -19.16 1.06
N LYS A 119 -8.57 -20.25 1.54
CA LYS A 119 -9.24 -21.52 1.81
C LYS A 119 -9.08 -21.91 3.27
N ARG A 120 -10.11 -22.52 3.87
CA ARG A 120 -9.95 -23.24 5.15
C ARG A 120 -9.16 -24.51 4.88
N ARG A 121 -8.19 -24.82 5.73
CA ARG A 121 -7.33 -25.99 5.54
C ARG A 121 -8.07 -27.30 5.87
N SER A 122 -8.97 -27.29 6.85
CA SER A 122 -9.71 -28.47 7.30
C SER A 122 -10.58 -29.12 6.22
N ASP A 123 -11.27 -28.31 5.40
CA ASP A 123 -12.24 -28.77 4.40
C ASP A 123 -11.93 -28.31 2.97
N GLY A 124 -10.88 -27.49 2.77
CA GLY A 124 -10.50 -26.92 1.48
C GLY A 124 -11.48 -25.88 0.92
N ARG A 125 -12.50 -25.47 1.69
CA ARG A 125 -13.53 -24.55 1.22
C ARG A 125 -12.96 -23.15 1.01
N GLU A 126 -13.25 -22.57 -0.16
CA GLU A 126 -12.94 -21.17 -0.46
C GLU A 126 -13.84 -20.26 0.38
N VAL A 127 -13.22 -19.40 1.19
CA VAL A 127 -13.92 -18.42 2.04
C VAL A 127 -13.76 -16.99 1.53
N TYR A 128 -12.77 -16.76 0.67
CA TYR A 128 -12.52 -15.47 0.05
C TYR A 128 -11.94 -15.68 -1.35
N ARG A 129 -12.48 -14.92 -2.31
CA ARG A 129 -12.01 -14.89 -3.69
C ARG A 129 -12.26 -13.51 -4.29
N ARG A 130 -11.19 -12.76 -4.58
CA ARG A 130 -11.24 -11.40 -5.14
C ARG A 130 -10.10 -11.15 -6.10
N LYS A 131 -10.30 -10.28 -7.10
CA LYS A 131 -9.17 -9.81 -7.93
C LYS A 131 -8.31 -8.87 -7.09
N ILE A 132 -7.01 -8.85 -7.31
CA ILE A 132 -6.10 -7.88 -6.67
C ILE A 132 -6.61 -6.45 -6.91
N ARG A 133 -7.08 -6.16 -8.13
CA ARG A 133 -7.72 -4.89 -8.49
C ARG A 133 -8.88 -4.53 -7.57
N ASP A 134 -9.74 -5.47 -7.23
CA ASP A 134 -10.89 -5.21 -6.37
C ASP A 134 -10.44 -4.86 -4.95
N VAL A 135 -9.43 -5.58 -4.43
CA VAL A 135 -8.82 -5.27 -3.12
C VAL A 135 -8.18 -3.88 -3.12
N LEU A 136 -7.49 -3.51 -4.20
CA LEU A 136 -6.93 -2.17 -4.38
C LEU A 136 -8.02 -1.10 -4.42
N LEU A 137 -9.12 -1.34 -5.13
CA LEU A 137 -10.27 -0.43 -5.20
C LEU A 137 -10.95 -0.25 -3.84
N SER A 138 -11.06 -1.32 -3.04
CA SER A 138 -11.55 -1.23 -1.66
C SER A 138 -10.59 -0.48 -0.75
N THR A 139 -9.27 -0.58 -1.00
CA THR A 139 -8.25 0.09 -0.18
C THR A 139 -8.11 1.57 -0.52
N TYR A 140 -8.22 1.94 -1.80
CA TYR A 140 -8.03 3.31 -2.30
C TYR A 140 -8.79 4.40 -1.51
N PRO A 141 -10.11 4.28 -1.25
CA PRO A 141 -10.85 5.30 -0.53
C PRO A 141 -10.47 5.45 0.95
N LEU A 142 -9.69 4.53 1.52
CA LEU A 142 -9.24 4.62 2.90
C LEU A 142 -8.15 5.66 3.11
N GLY A 143 -7.41 6.04 2.06
CA GLY A 143 -6.43 7.11 2.13
C GLY A 143 -7.11 8.48 2.23
N THR A 144 -6.44 9.43 2.87
CA THR A 144 -6.92 10.82 2.94
C THR A 144 -6.74 11.49 1.60
N ALA A 145 -7.82 12.07 1.06
CA ALA A 145 -7.79 12.78 -0.20
C ALA A 145 -7.07 14.13 -0.06
N VAL A 146 -6.17 14.43 -0.99
CA VAL A 146 -5.56 15.74 -1.19
C VAL A 146 -5.56 16.05 -2.68
N THR A 147 -5.80 17.30 -3.06
CA THR A 147 -5.79 17.71 -4.47
C THR A 147 -4.49 18.45 -4.77
N ILE A 148 -3.68 17.92 -5.69
CA ILE A 148 -2.39 18.50 -6.08
C ILE A 148 -2.44 18.75 -7.58
N ALA A 149 -2.23 20.01 -7.99
CA ALA A 149 -2.32 20.42 -9.40
C ALA A 149 -3.62 19.95 -10.10
N GLY A 150 -4.75 20.03 -9.40
CA GLY A 150 -6.07 19.63 -9.93
C GLY A 150 -6.33 18.12 -9.97
N ARG A 151 -5.42 17.29 -9.46
CA ARG A 151 -5.58 15.83 -9.40
C ARG A 151 -5.72 15.34 -7.97
N GLU A 152 -6.65 14.43 -7.73
CA GLU A 152 -6.81 13.78 -6.43
C GLU A 152 -5.70 12.74 -6.20
N TYR A 153 -5.07 12.83 -5.04
CA TYR A 153 -4.17 11.84 -4.48
C TYR A 153 -4.74 11.33 -3.16
N ARG A 154 -4.51 10.05 -2.87
CA ARG A 154 -4.80 9.41 -1.59
C ARG A 154 -3.50 9.24 -0.83
N VAL A 155 -3.44 9.85 0.35
CA VAL A 155 -2.31 9.74 1.28
C VAL A 155 -2.50 8.53 2.18
N PHE A 156 -1.53 7.64 2.16
CA PHE A 156 -1.43 6.49 3.04
C PHE A 156 -0.18 6.59 3.90
N PHE A 157 -0.32 6.32 5.19
CA PHE A 157 0.79 6.34 6.12
C PHE A 157 0.68 5.15 7.08
N GLY A 158 1.81 4.51 7.37
CA GLY A 158 1.80 3.33 8.21
C GLY A 158 3.19 2.81 8.57
N ASN A 159 3.20 1.67 9.27
CA ASN A 159 4.41 0.88 9.50
C ASN A 159 5.04 0.50 8.15
N GLY A 160 6.37 0.43 8.13
CA GLY A 160 7.08 -0.18 7.01
C GLY A 160 6.85 -1.69 6.95
N VAL A 161 7.49 -2.33 5.97
CA VAL A 161 7.43 -3.78 5.79
C VAL A 161 8.82 -4.36 5.97
N LEU A 162 8.98 -5.26 6.95
CA LEU A 162 10.16 -6.10 7.11
C LEU A 162 10.05 -7.28 6.15
N LYS A 163 11.02 -7.41 5.24
CA LYS A 163 11.07 -8.49 4.25
C LYS A 163 11.13 -9.87 4.94
N GLY A 164 10.38 -10.82 4.39
CA GLY A 164 10.28 -12.19 4.87
C GLY A 164 9.16 -12.94 4.18
N GLU A 165 9.00 -14.23 4.49
CA GLU A 165 7.93 -15.09 3.99
C GLU A 165 7.19 -15.76 5.15
N PRO A 166 6.05 -15.21 5.62
CA PRO A 166 5.47 -13.93 5.20
C PRO A 166 6.23 -12.71 5.73
N ALA A 167 6.06 -11.57 5.06
CA ALA A 167 6.61 -10.30 5.49
C ALA A 167 5.82 -9.75 6.69
N ARG A 168 6.48 -8.96 7.53
CA ARG A 168 5.91 -8.44 8.79
C ARG A 168 5.85 -6.93 8.78
N ALA A 169 4.93 -6.35 9.54
CA ALA A 169 4.99 -4.91 9.83
C ALA A 169 6.31 -4.60 10.55
N ASP A 170 6.97 -3.52 10.14
CA ASP A 170 8.14 -2.96 10.82
C ASP A 170 7.73 -1.70 11.58
N PRO A 171 7.59 -1.76 12.92
CA PRO A 171 7.26 -0.60 13.73
C PRO A 171 8.38 0.44 13.82
N ALA A 172 9.62 0.07 13.47
CA ALA A 172 10.79 0.95 13.50
C ALA A 172 10.95 1.76 12.22
N SER A 173 10.22 1.42 11.15
CA SER A 173 10.17 2.20 9.93
C SER A 173 8.75 2.66 9.60
N ARG A 174 8.66 3.72 8.80
CA ARG A 174 7.40 4.33 8.38
C ARG A 174 7.41 4.47 6.87
N THR A 175 6.28 4.18 6.25
CA THR A 175 6.08 4.34 4.81
C THR A 175 4.96 5.35 4.58
N LEU A 176 5.28 6.41 3.84
CA LEU A 176 4.31 7.36 3.31
C LEU A 176 4.16 7.10 1.81
N CYS A 177 2.92 7.02 1.33
CA CYS A 177 2.62 6.78 -0.07
C CYS A 177 1.52 7.74 -0.53
N LEU A 178 1.75 8.43 -1.64
CA LEU A 178 0.70 9.13 -2.38
C LEU A 178 0.25 8.25 -3.55
N VAL A 179 -1.04 8.01 -3.68
CA VAL A 179 -1.59 7.21 -4.77
C VAL A 179 -2.62 8.03 -5.55
N THR A 180 -2.48 8.10 -6.87
CA THR A 180 -3.51 8.68 -7.73
C THR A 180 -4.02 7.63 -8.73
N ASP A 181 -5.30 7.72 -9.08
CA ASP A 181 -5.85 6.94 -10.19
C ASP A 181 -5.70 7.71 -11.49
N THR A 182 -5.02 7.11 -12.45
CA THR A 182 -4.82 7.64 -13.82
C THR A 182 -5.65 6.88 -14.85
N GLY A 183 -6.48 5.95 -14.38
CA GLY A 183 -7.38 5.14 -15.16
C GLY A 183 -8.51 5.92 -15.81
N GLY A 184 -9.14 5.31 -16.81
CA GLY A 184 -10.29 5.84 -17.52
C GLY A 184 -11.31 4.74 -17.80
N GLY A 185 -12.57 5.11 -18.06
CA GLY A 185 -13.60 4.15 -18.48
C GLY A 185 -13.91 3.03 -17.48
N GLY A 186 -13.67 3.28 -16.19
CA GLY A 186 -13.89 2.30 -15.13
C GLY A 186 -12.75 1.30 -14.94
N GLU A 187 -11.59 1.46 -15.59
CA GLU A 187 -10.38 0.68 -15.32
C GLU A 187 -9.35 1.53 -14.55
N PRO A 188 -9.11 1.26 -13.26
CA PRO A 188 -8.14 2.00 -12.47
C PRO A 188 -6.71 1.71 -12.94
N ASP A 189 -5.91 2.76 -13.06
CA ASP A 189 -4.46 2.71 -13.27
C ASP A 189 -3.79 3.49 -12.13
N PHE A 190 -3.62 2.80 -11.00
CA PHE A 190 -3.05 3.41 -9.80
C PHE A 190 -1.56 3.69 -9.97
N ARG A 191 -1.17 4.95 -9.75
CA ARG A 191 0.21 5.40 -9.67
C ARG A 191 0.56 5.72 -8.23
N SER A 192 1.51 4.97 -7.67
CA SER A 192 2.01 5.13 -6.32
C SER A 192 3.34 5.87 -6.28
N TYR A 193 3.46 6.83 -5.37
CA TYR A 193 4.67 7.60 -5.11
C TYR A 193 5.12 7.32 -3.67
N ILE A 194 6.16 6.51 -3.53
CA ILE A 194 6.71 6.13 -2.24
C ILE A 194 7.63 7.23 -1.73
N ILE A 195 7.32 7.74 -0.54
CA ILE A 195 8.07 8.78 0.12
C ILE A 195 8.74 8.18 1.35
N PRO A 196 10.09 8.13 1.37
CA PRO A 196 10.82 7.73 2.55
C PRO A 196 10.52 8.71 3.70
N PHE A 197 9.75 8.29 4.69
CA PHE A 197 9.28 9.20 5.74
C PHE A 197 10.44 9.80 6.54
N ARG A 198 11.54 9.05 6.70
CA ARG A 198 12.79 9.53 7.31
C ARG A 198 13.36 10.80 6.68
N ALA A 199 13.06 11.08 5.41
CA ALA A 199 13.47 12.32 4.76
C ALA A 199 12.70 13.54 5.27
N LEU A 200 11.52 13.34 5.87
CA LEU A 200 10.61 14.38 6.36
C LEU A 200 10.72 14.63 7.87
N GLU A 201 11.19 13.65 8.65
CA GLU A 201 11.25 13.67 10.12
C GLU A 201 12.10 14.81 10.71
N GLY A 202 12.98 15.42 9.92
CA GLY A 202 13.80 16.57 10.35
C GLY A 202 13.08 17.92 10.31
N GLY A 203 11.78 17.97 10.00
CA GLY A 203 11.02 19.22 9.84
C GLY A 203 11.42 20.06 8.62
N GLY A 204 12.33 19.54 7.79
CA GLY A 204 12.73 20.18 6.54
C GLY A 204 11.67 19.99 5.47
N LEU A 205 11.58 20.97 4.56
CA LEU A 205 10.70 20.88 3.41
C LEU A 205 11.42 20.16 2.27
N THR A 206 10.80 19.09 1.77
CA THR A 206 11.35 18.28 0.66
C THR A 206 10.42 18.29 -0.53
N THR A 207 10.96 18.52 -1.73
CA THR A 207 10.17 18.56 -2.97
C THR A 207 10.12 17.19 -3.64
N TYR A 208 8.93 16.79 -4.07
CA TYR A 208 8.68 15.55 -4.83
C TYR A 208 8.03 15.88 -6.16
N LYS A 209 8.41 15.12 -7.20
CA LYS A 209 7.77 15.16 -8.52
C LYS A 209 6.76 14.02 -8.61
N LEU A 210 5.53 14.34 -8.98
CA LEU A 210 4.41 13.43 -9.11
C LEU A 210 4.05 13.24 -10.59
N TYR A 211 2.84 12.74 -10.84
CA TYR A 211 2.28 12.49 -12.17
C TYR A 211 2.29 13.75 -13.04
N ASP A 212 2.54 13.59 -14.35
CA ASP A 212 2.66 14.68 -15.33
C ASP A 212 3.61 15.83 -14.95
N GLY A 213 4.54 15.57 -14.03
CA GLY A 213 5.49 16.58 -13.57
C GLY A 213 4.92 17.59 -12.57
N ALA A 214 3.71 17.36 -12.05
CA ALA A 214 3.23 18.05 -10.87
C ALA A 214 4.26 17.96 -9.74
N ARG A 215 4.35 19.00 -8.90
CA ARG A 215 5.29 19.04 -7.79
C ARG A 215 4.51 19.27 -6.51
N VAL A 216 4.98 18.65 -5.44
CA VAL A 216 4.50 18.91 -4.08
C VAL A 216 5.72 19.05 -3.19
N LYS A 217 5.66 19.98 -2.23
CA LYS A 217 6.64 20.03 -1.16
C LYS A 217 5.98 19.50 0.11
N LEU A 218 6.70 18.63 0.81
CA LEU A 218 6.19 17.92 1.98
C LEU A 218 7.06 18.21 3.20
N ARG A 219 6.41 18.37 4.36
CA ARG A 219 7.05 18.51 5.66
C ARG A 219 6.27 17.72 6.70
N ALA A 220 6.94 16.83 7.43
CA ALA A 220 6.36 16.27 8.64
C ALA A 220 6.58 17.27 9.79
N ARG A 221 5.52 17.59 10.54
CA ARG A 221 5.66 18.43 11.72
C ARG A 221 6.45 17.70 12.80
N VAL A 222 7.21 18.47 13.57
CA VAL A 222 8.04 17.95 14.68
C VAL A 222 7.24 17.91 15.98
N ASP A 223 6.26 18.80 16.12
CA ASP A 223 5.44 19.02 17.31
C ASP A 223 4.06 18.34 17.23
N ALA A 224 3.66 17.85 16.06
CA ALA A 224 2.38 17.19 15.82
C ALA A 224 2.53 16.02 14.83
N ALA A 225 1.64 15.02 14.93
CA ALA A 225 1.56 13.92 13.98
C ALA A 225 0.86 14.36 12.68
N GLU A 226 1.41 15.36 12.01
CA GLU A 226 0.81 15.99 10.83
C GLU A 226 1.81 16.03 9.67
N LEU A 227 1.29 15.84 8.47
CA LEU A 227 1.98 16.06 7.21
C LEU A 227 1.42 17.32 6.56
N GLU A 228 2.29 18.28 6.33
CA GLU A 228 1.98 19.50 5.60
C GLU A 228 2.37 19.35 4.13
N LEU A 229 1.50 19.84 3.26
CA LEU A 229 1.67 19.82 1.82
C LEU A 229 1.63 21.25 1.29
N TYR A 230 2.57 21.56 0.39
CA TYR A 230 2.68 22.84 -0.28
C TYR A 230 2.67 22.63 -1.80
N PHE A 231 1.83 23.39 -2.48
CA PHE A 231 1.62 23.33 -3.92
C PHE A 231 2.32 24.55 -4.56
N PRO A 232 3.34 24.33 -5.40
CA PRO A 232 4.03 25.42 -6.08
C PRO A 232 3.21 26.05 -7.22
#